data_AF-D2KX70-F1
#
_entry.id   AF-D2KX70-F1
#
_cell.length_a   1.000
_cell.length_b   1.000
_cell.length_c   1.000
_cell.angle_alpha   90.00
_cell.angle_beta   90.00
_cell.angle_gamma   90.00
#
_symmetry.space_group_name_H-M   'P 1'
#
loop_
_entity.id
_entity.type
_entity.pdbx_description
1 polymer ?
#
loop_
_entity_poly.entity_id
_entity_poly.type
_entity_poly.pdbx_seq_one_letter_code
_entity_poly.pdbx_strand_id
1 'polypeptide(L)'
;MSTAHAAHHLVPKTLDAWVKLLDGIALPVPAVNHGHVRAALNDSRRSLREIAEMMQESPALVLSVMREANHHTHGLTEQAESLEIAINRLGLARTEILLGRLPAKPPEEIPAVYRQLILVSQHATQQANGLFASRLARLWQDIHMGSLLFLSPLWPMALAYPKLLEELELRVIHKGHSSLAVEKELFGVNLLELCLALAEFWRLPIWVTRGY
;
A
#
# COMPACT_ATOMS: atom_id res chain seq x y z
N MET A 1 -9.22 -1.47 28.10
CA MET A 1 -7.81 -1.01 28.18
C MET A 1 -6.93 -2.19 27.85
N SER A 2 -6.39 -2.25 26.63
CA SER A 2 -5.39 -3.26 26.26
C SER A 2 -4.18 -2.50 25.71
N THR A 3 -3.14 -2.42 26.54
CA THR A 3 -1.86 -1.81 26.19
C THR A 3 -1.16 -2.74 25.22
N ALA A 4 -1.26 -2.44 23.93
CA ALA A 4 -0.43 -3.06 22.91
C ALA A 4 1.04 -2.85 23.29
N HIS A 5 1.74 -3.97 23.45
CA HIS A 5 3.14 -4.05 23.80
C HIS A 5 3.95 -3.39 22.68
N ALA A 6 4.32 -2.11 22.85
CA ALA A 6 5.30 -1.46 21.99
C ALA A 6 6.65 -2.09 22.30
N ALA A 7 6.94 -3.22 21.66
CA ALA A 7 8.31 -3.73 21.61
C ALA A 7 9.17 -2.61 21.03
N HIS A 8 10.07 -2.06 21.85
CA HIS A 8 11.08 -1.08 21.44
C HIS A 8 12.02 -1.72 20.42
N HIS A 9 11.56 -1.88 19.19
CA HIS A 9 12.42 -2.21 18.08
C HIS A 9 13.27 -0.97 17.81
N LEU A 10 14.59 -1.17 17.83
CA LEU A 10 15.53 -0.16 17.40
C LEU A 10 15.15 0.26 15.99
N VAL A 11 15.00 1.57 15.77
CA VAL A 11 14.70 2.15 14.46
C VAL A 11 15.79 1.68 13.49
N PRO A 12 15.44 0.97 12.40
CA PRO A 12 16.42 0.55 11.41
C PRO A 12 17.19 1.75 10.84
N LYS A 13 18.42 1.51 10.39
CA LYS A 13 19.30 2.57 9.84
C LYS A 13 19.88 2.23 8.46
N THR A 14 19.46 1.11 7.86
CA THR A 14 19.88 0.69 6.51
C THR A 14 18.65 0.36 5.68
N LEU A 15 18.76 0.47 4.35
CA LEU A 15 17.66 0.18 3.42
C LEU A 15 17.17 -1.27 3.59
N ASP A 16 18.06 -2.25 3.57
CA ASP A 16 17.69 -3.67 3.70
C ASP A 16 16.94 -3.97 5.01
N ALA A 17 17.37 -3.35 6.12
CA ALA A 17 16.72 -3.55 7.41
C ALA A 17 15.32 -2.92 7.45
N TRP A 18 15.17 -1.74 6.85
CA TRP A 18 13.86 -1.10 6.69
C TRP A 18 12.93 -1.91 5.79
N VAL A 19 13.41 -2.32 4.61
CA VAL A 19 12.61 -3.11 3.66
C VAL A 19 12.11 -4.39 4.31
N LYS A 20 13.00 -5.15 4.96
CA LYS A 20 12.64 -6.38 5.68
C LYS A 20 11.61 -6.13 6.78
N LEU A 21 11.76 -5.05 7.55
CA LEU A 21 10.85 -4.72 8.63
C LEU A 21 9.47 -4.30 8.09
N LEU A 22 9.42 -3.43 7.09
CA LEU A 22 8.18 -2.86 6.56
C LEU A 22 7.40 -3.86 5.72
N ASP A 23 8.08 -4.77 5.01
CA ASP A 23 7.47 -5.85 4.24
C ASP A 23 6.62 -6.79 5.14
N GLY A 24 7.12 -7.09 6.34
CA GLY A 24 6.47 -7.99 7.29
C GLY A 24 5.24 -7.43 8.00
N ILE A 25 4.87 -6.17 7.77
CA ILE A 25 3.75 -5.53 8.47
C ILE A 25 2.44 -5.82 7.74
N ALA A 26 1.53 -6.48 8.44
CA ALA A 26 0.16 -6.71 7.97
C ALA A 26 -0.66 -5.42 8.03
N LEU A 27 -1.12 -4.94 6.88
CA LEU A 27 -1.91 -3.72 6.79
C LEU A 27 -3.38 -3.99 7.17
N PRO A 28 -3.95 -3.26 8.15
CA PRO A 28 -5.34 -3.45 8.53
C PRO A 28 -6.29 -2.93 7.45
N VAL A 29 -7.37 -3.68 7.23
CA VAL A 29 -8.42 -3.38 6.26
C VAL A 29 -9.71 -3.08 7.02
N PRO A 30 -10.51 -2.08 6.62
CA PRO A 30 -11.82 -1.87 7.22
C PRO A 30 -12.69 -3.13 7.10
N ALA A 31 -13.29 -3.56 8.21
CA ALA A 31 -14.02 -4.82 8.29
C ALA A 31 -15.17 -4.93 7.26
N VAL A 32 -15.80 -3.80 6.92
CA VAL A 32 -16.84 -3.72 5.89
C VAL A 32 -16.30 -4.08 4.51
N ASN A 33 -15.20 -3.45 4.08
CA ASN A 33 -14.55 -3.77 2.80
C ASN A 33 -14.07 -5.22 2.77
N HIS A 34 -13.50 -5.70 3.88
CA HIS A 34 -13.09 -7.10 4.02
C HIS A 34 -14.26 -8.07 3.78
N GLY A 35 -15.39 -7.83 4.45
CA GLY A 35 -16.60 -8.66 4.32
C GLY A 35 -17.19 -8.63 2.92
N HIS A 36 -17.28 -7.44 2.30
CA HIS A 36 -17.79 -7.30 0.92
C HIS A 36 -16.96 -8.08 -0.09
N VAL A 37 -15.63 -7.95 -0.01
CA VAL A 37 -14.72 -8.68 -0.90
C VAL A 37 -14.79 -10.19 -0.65
N ARG A 38 -14.86 -10.63 0.60
CA ARG A 38 -15.00 -12.05 0.94
C ARG A 38 -16.29 -12.65 0.36
N ALA A 39 -17.40 -11.92 0.44
CA ALA A 39 -18.66 -12.34 -0.15
C ALA A 39 -18.56 -12.43 -1.68
N ALA A 40 -17.91 -11.45 -2.32
CA ALA A 40 -17.72 -11.42 -3.76
C ALA A 40 -16.85 -12.57 -4.28
N LEU A 41 -15.77 -12.92 -3.58
CA LEU A 41 -14.92 -14.06 -3.92
C LEU A 41 -15.65 -15.41 -3.87
N ASN A 42 -16.71 -15.50 -3.06
CA ASN A 42 -17.53 -16.70 -2.88
C ASN A 42 -18.78 -16.73 -3.78
N ASP A 43 -19.04 -15.69 -4.57
CA ASP A 43 -20.18 -15.63 -5.49
C ASP A 43 -19.73 -15.98 -6.92
N SER A 44 -20.05 -17.20 -7.37
CA SER A 44 -19.67 -17.71 -8.69
C SER A 44 -20.27 -16.94 -9.87
N ARG A 45 -21.20 -16.00 -9.63
CA ARG A 45 -21.78 -15.13 -10.65
C ARG A 45 -20.96 -13.88 -10.91
N ARG A 46 -19.99 -13.57 -10.04
CA ARG A 46 -19.14 -12.38 -10.16
C ARG A 46 -17.95 -12.66 -11.08
N SER A 47 -17.69 -11.72 -11.97
CA SER A 47 -16.48 -11.70 -12.80
C SER A 47 -15.26 -11.23 -11.99
N LEU A 48 -14.06 -11.57 -12.45
CA LEU A 48 -12.81 -11.08 -11.85
C LEU A 48 -12.72 -9.55 -11.88
N ARG A 49 -13.23 -8.93 -12.95
CA ARG A 49 -13.32 -7.48 -13.10
C ARG A 49 -14.18 -6.85 -12.01
N GLU A 50 -15.38 -7.37 -11.75
CA GLU A 50 -16.24 -6.86 -10.67
C GLU A 50 -15.60 -7.02 -9.29
N ILE A 51 -14.93 -8.16 -9.04
CA ILE A 51 -14.21 -8.39 -7.79
C ILE A 51 -13.07 -7.37 -7.64
N ALA A 52 -12.31 -7.12 -8.71
CA ALA A 52 -11.25 -6.13 -8.73
C ALA A 52 -11.77 -4.70 -8.49
N GLU A 53 -12.91 -4.32 -9.09
CA GLU A 53 -13.55 -3.03 -8.84
C GLU A 53 -13.97 -2.90 -7.36
N MET A 54 -14.56 -3.94 -6.77
CA MET A 54 -14.93 -3.92 -5.35
C MET A 54 -13.72 -3.83 -4.41
N MET A 55 -12.61 -4.49 -4.75
CA MET A 55 -11.38 -4.45 -3.95
C MET A 55 -10.69 -3.08 -3.95
N GLN A 56 -10.85 -2.29 -5.02
CA GLN A 56 -10.24 -0.96 -5.14
C GLN A 56 -10.71 0.03 -4.07
N GLU A 57 -11.88 -0.21 -3.47
CA GLU A 57 -12.38 0.54 -2.31
C GLU A 57 -11.48 0.39 -1.06
N SER A 58 -10.54 -0.56 -1.05
CA SER A 58 -9.54 -0.72 -0.01
C SER A 58 -8.12 -0.77 -0.60
N PRO A 59 -7.37 0.35 -0.57
CA PRO A 59 -6.01 0.40 -1.13
C PRO A 59 -5.06 -0.62 -0.50
N ALA A 60 -5.24 -0.94 0.79
CA ALA A 60 -4.48 -1.96 1.49
C ALA A 60 -4.72 -3.38 0.93
N LEU A 61 -5.97 -3.71 0.56
CA LEU A 61 -6.28 -4.97 -0.13
C LEU A 61 -5.63 -5.01 -1.51
N VAL A 62 -5.74 -3.92 -2.27
CA VAL A 62 -5.11 -3.79 -3.59
C VAL A 62 -3.61 -4.06 -3.49
N LEU A 63 -2.91 -3.37 -2.59
CA LEU A 63 -1.48 -3.56 -2.39
C LEU A 63 -1.15 -5.01 -2.03
N SER A 64 -1.90 -5.62 -1.11
CA SER A 64 -1.66 -7.00 -0.67
C SER A 64 -1.76 -7.97 -1.85
N VAL A 65 -2.80 -7.85 -2.69
CA VAL A 65 -3.02 -8.73 -3.84
C VAL A 65 -1.94 -8.52 -4.91
N MET A 66 -1.57 -7.26 -5.18
CA MET A 66 -0.54 -6.93 -6.16
C MET A 66 0.84 -7.49 -5.74
N ARG A 67 1.22 -7.32 -4.47
CA ARG A 67 2.44 -7.88 -3.89
C ARG A 67 2.47 -9.40 -4.03
N GLU A 68 1.41 -10.06 -3.58
CA GLU A 68 1.32 -11.52 -3.61
C GLU A 68 1.42 -12.03 -5.06
N ALA A 69 0.68 -11.44 -6.00
CA ALA A 69 0.70 -11.84 -7.41
C ALA A 69 2.10 -11.68 -8.03
N ASN A 70 2.79 -10.58 -7.73
CA ASN A 70 4.09 -10.29 -8.31
C ASN A 70 5.23 -11.09 -7.67
N HIS A 71 5.11 -11.51 -6.40
CA HIS A 71 6.07 -12.42 -5.76
C HIS A 71 5.85 -13.88 -6.16
N HIS A 72 4.61 -14.31 -6.39
CA HIS A 72 4.28 -15.70 -6.71
C HIS A 72 4.50 -16.10 -8.18
N THR A 73 4.83 -15.14 -9.05
CA THR A 73 5.12 -15.48 -10.44
C THR A 73 6.61 -15.79 -10.58
N HIS A 74 6.95 -17.08 -10.70
CA HIS A 74 8.31 -17.55 -10.98
C HIS A 74 8.67 -17.31 -12.46
N GLY A 75 9.64 -16.42 -12.73
CA GLY A 75 10.21 -16.23 -14.08
C GLY A 75 10.22 -14.78 -14.59
N LEU A 76 10.46 -14.62 -15.91
CA LEU A 76 10.55 -13.37 -16.68
C LEU A 76 9.20 -12.65 -16.91
N THR A 77 8.12 -13.11 -16.28
CA THR A 77 6.79 -12.51 -16.46
C THR A 77 6.76 -11.09 -15.92
N GLU A 78 6.22 -10.18 -16.73
CA GLU A 78 6.00 -8.78 -16.37
C GLU A 78 5.13 -8.65 -15.11
N GLN A 79 5.32 -7.56 -14.37
CA GLN A 79 4.50 -7.23 -13.19
C GLN A 79 3.02 -7.16 -13.58
N ALA A 80 2.12 -7.52 -12.67
CA ALA A 80 0.70 -7.32 -12.91
C ALA A 80 0.44 -5.81 -13.02
N GLU A 81 -0.15 -5.37 -14.14
CA GLU A 81 -0.46 -3.96 -14.38
C GLU A 81 -1.84 -3.58 -13.84
N SER A 82 -2.70 -4.57 -13.60
CA SER A 82 -4.03 -4.38 -13.05
C SER A 82 -4.36 -5.38 -11.95
N LEU A 83 -5.31 -5.00 -11.10
CA LEU A 83 -5.80 -5.88 -10.05
C LEU A 83 -6.52 -7.11 -10.60
N GLU A 84 -7.24 -6.97 -11.71
CA GLU A 84 -7.87 -8.11 -12.40
C GLU A 84 -6.81 -9.12 -12.86
N ILE A 85 -5.71 -8.66 -13.46
CA ILE A 85 -4.59 -9.51 -13.86
C ILE A 85 -3.95 -10.17 -12.63
N ALA A 86 -3.77 -9.43 -11.53
CA ALA A 86 -3.21 -9.97 -10.29
C ALA A 86 -4.09 -11.08 -9.69
N ILE A 87 -5.40 -10.88 -9.62
CA ILE A 87 -6.36 -11.89 -9.14
C ILE A 87 -6.35 -13.10 -10.08
N ASN A 88 -6.35 -12.89 -11.39
CA ASN A 88 -6.30 -13.99 -12.37
C ASN A 88 -5.04 -14.85 -12.21
N ARG A 89 -3.87 -14.23 -11.97
CA ARG A 89 -2.60 -14.94 -11.73
C ARG A 89 -2.59 -15.74 -10.43
N LEU A 90 -3.15 -15.17 -9.36
CA LEU A 90 -3.23 -15.86 -8.07
C LEU A 90 -4.29 -16.97 -8.05
N GLY A 91 -5.40 -16.75 -8.74
CA GLY A 91 -6.61 -17.55 -8.63
C GLY A 91 -7.39 -17.23 -7.36
N LEU A 92 -8.72 -17.38 -7.43
CA LEU A 92 -9.66 -17.01 -6.36
C LEU A 92 -9.33 -17.64 -5.00
N ALA A 93 -8.95 -18.93 -4.98
CA ALA A 93 -8.62 -19.63 -3.75
C ALA A 93 -7.44 -19.01 -2.99
N ARG A 94 -6.38 -18.59 -3.70
CA ARG A 94 -5.24 -17.92 -3.06
C ARG A 94 -5.57 -16.51 -2.65
N THR A 95 -6.36 -15.80 -3.46
CA THR A 95 -6.86 -14.46 -3.11
C THR A 95 -7.71 -14.51 -1.83
N GLU A 96 -8.52 -15.55 -1.63
CA GLU A 96 -9.28 -15.75 -0.39
C GLU A 96 -8.37 -16.07 0.81
N ILE A 97 -7.35 -16.93 0.64
CA ILE A 97 -6.35 -17.19 1.69
C ILE A 97 -5.64 -15.90 2.10
N LEU A 98 -5.22 -15.09 1.13
CA LEU A 98 -4.57 -13.80 1.37
C LEU A 98 -5.49 -12.86 2.14
N LEU A 99 -6.74 -12.73 1.70
CA LEU A 99 -7.76 -11.93 2.38
C LEU A 99 -7.93 -12.39 3.84
N GLY A 100 -7.94 -13.71 4.10
CA GLY A 100 -8.06 -14.28 5.44
C GLY A 100 -6.91 -13.94 6.41
N ARG A 101 -5.73 -13.59 5.90
CA ARG A 101 -4.56 -13.20 6.71
C ARG A 101 -4.56 -11.72 7.10
N LEU A 102 -5.34 -10.89 6.41
CA LEU A 102 -5.34 -9.46 6.65
C LEU A 102 -6.18 -9.08 7.89
N PRO A 103 -5.67 -8.21 8.78
CA PRO A 103 -6.41 -7.76 9.94
C PRO A 103 -7.65 -6.97 9.52
N ALA A 104 -8.84 -7.56 9.67
CA ALA A 104 -10.11 -6.86 9.49
C ALA A 104 -10.46 -6.10 10.78
N LYS A 105 -10.52 -4.77 10.72
CA LYS A 105 -10.77 -3.93 11.90
C LYS A 105 -11.89 -2.93 11.67
N PRO A 106 -12.66 -2.58 12.71
CA PRO A 106 -13.55 -1.44 12.61
C PRO A 106 -12.74 -0.14 12.44
N PRO A 107 -13.25 0.89 11.73
CA PRO A 107 -12.47 2.08 11.40
C PRO A 107 -11.79 2.75 12.60
N GLU A 108 -12.44 2.80 13.75
CA GLU A 108 -11.97 3.40 15.00
C GLU A 108 -10.70 2.73 15.57
N GLU A 109 -10.49 1.44 15.30
CA GLU A 109 -9.31 0.68 15.75
C GLU A 109 -8.11 0.78 14.80
N ILE A 110 -8.30 1.38 13.63
CA ILE A 110 -7.24 1.59 12.65
C ILE A 110 -6.46 2.87 13.01
N PRO A 111 -5.12 2.87 13.10
CA PRO A 111 -4.36 4.07 13.50
C PRO A 111 -4.60 5.29 12.60
N ALA A 112 -4.71 6.48 13.19
CA ALA A 112 -5.11 7.70 12.49
C ALA A 112 -4.14 8.11 11.36
N VAL A 113 -2.83 8.12 11.62
CA VAL A 113 -1.79 8.46 10.63
C VAL A 113 -1.88 7.53 9.42
N TYR A 114 -2.07 6.23 9.65
CA TYR A 114 -2.26 5.26 8.57
C TYR A 114 -3.55 5.54 7.77
N ARG A 115 -4.69 5.79 8.44
CA ARG A 115 -5.94 6.16 7.75
C ARG A 115 -5.77 7.42 6.90
N GLN A 116 -5.03 8.42 7.38
CA GLN A 116 -4.77 9.66 6.64
C GLN A 116 -3.97 9.39 5.37
N LEU A 117 -2.90 8.58 5.43
CA LEU A 117 -2.14 8.21 4.23
C LEU A 117 -2.98 7.43 3.20
N ILE A 118 -3.84 6.52 3.67
CA ILE A 118 -4.78 5.81 2.81
C ILE A 118 -5.76 6.77 2.13
N LEU A 119 -6.31 7.74 2.88
CA LEU A 119 -7.21 8.76 2.34
C LEU A 119 -6.51 9.67 1.31
N VAL A 120 -5.24 10.02 1.53
CA VAL A 120 -4.45 10.79 0.55
C VAL A 120 -4.34 10.02 -0.77
N SER A 121 -4.03 8.73 -0.72
CA SER A 121 -4.01 7.87 -1.90
C SER A 121 -5.36 7.78 -2.62
N GLN A 122 -6.45 7.57 -1.88
CA GLN A 122 -7.80 7.54 -2.47
C GLN A 122 -8.18 8.88 -3.11
N HIS A 123 -7.84 9.99 -2.46
CA HIS A 123 -8.08 11.33 -3.00
C HIS A 123 -7.24 11.62 -4.24
N ALA A 124 -5.97 11.20 -4.26
CA ALA A 124 -5.11 11.30 -5.45
C ALA A 124 -5.70 10.53 -6.63
N THR A 125 -6.24 9.33 -6.40
CA THR A 125 -6.97 8.57 -7.40
C THR A 125 -8.22 9.30 -7.89
N GLN A 126 -9.04 9.84 -6.98
CA GLN A 126 -10.22 10.63 -7.35
C GLN A 126 -9.86 11.85 -8.21
N GLN A 127 -8.76 12.54 -7.90
CA GLN A 127 -8.26 13.65 -8.73
C GLN A 127 -7.80 13.16 -10.10
N ALA A 128 -7.06 12.05 -10.16
CA ALA A 128 -6.62 11.46 -11.41
C ALA A 128 -7.80 11.04 -12.29
N ASN A 129 -8.87 10.46 -11.71
CA ASN A 129 -10.12 10.18 -12.43
C ASN A 129 -10.66 11.46 -13.08
N GLY A 130 -10.83 12.53 -12.31
CA GLY A 130 -11.39 13.79 -12.81
C GLY A 130 -10.56 14.46 -13.91
N LEU A 131 -9.23 14.34 -13.83
CA LEU A 131 -8.31 14.96 -14.79
C LEU A 131 -8.14 14.14 -16.08
N PHE A 132 -8.19 12.81 -15.99
CA PHE A 132 -7.70 11.93 -17.06
C PHE A 132 -8.69 10.89 -17.58
N ALA A 133 -9.78 10.57 -16.87
CA ALA A 133 -10.67 9.45 -17.24
C ALA A 133 -11.23 9.53 -18.67
N SER A 134 -11.56 10.73 -19.16
CA SER A 134 -12.07 10.94 -20.52
C SER A 134 -10.99 11.21 -21.58
N ARG A 135 -9.78 11.57 -21.16
CA ARG A 135 -8.69 12.03 -22.05
C ARG A 135 -7.63 10.97 -22.31
N LEU A 136 -7.43 10.05 -21.37
CA LEU A 136 -6.37 9.05 -21.38
C LEU A 136 -6.91 7.66 -21.03
N ALA A 137 -8.07 7.28 -21.58
CA ALA A 137 -8.74 6.01 -21.27
C ALA A 137 -7.82 4.78 -21.43
N ARG A 138 -6.92 4.79 -22.43
CA ARG A 138 -5.96 3.69 -22.65
C ARG A 138 -4.89 3.58 -21.55
N LEU A 139 -4.56 4.68 -20.88
CA LEU A 139 -3.59 4.73 -19.77
C LEU A 139 -4.29 4.70 -18.41
N TRP A 140 -5.63 4.55 -18.38
CA TRP A 140 -6.41 4.73 -17.16
C TRP A 140 -5.93 3.81 -16.03
N GLN A 141 -5.70 2.53 -16.36
CA GLN A 141 -5.26 1.55 -15.38
C GLN A 141 -3.90 1.93 -14.76
N ASP A 142 -2.98 2.44 -15.57
CA ASP A 142 -1.67 2.89 -15.12
C ASP A 142 -1.77 4.10 -14.18
N ILE A 143 -2.56 5.11 -14.53
CA ILE A 143 -2.70 6.31 -13.68
C ILE A 143 -3.48 5.96 -12.41
N HIS A 144 -4.47 5.07 -12.49
CA HIS A 144 -5.22 4.60 -11.33
C HIS A 144 -4.30 3.87 -10.36
N MET A 145 -3.58 2.85 -10.81
CA MET A 145 -2.67 2.09 -9.94
C MET A 145 -1.53 2.96 -9.41
N GLY A 146 -0.97 3.81 -10.27
CA GLY A 146 0.03 4.80 -9.89
C GLY A 146 -0.46 5.71 -8.77
N SER A 147 -1.61 6.37 -8.96
CA SER A 147 -2.18 7.29 -7.95
C SER A 147 -2.56 6.58 -6.64
N LEU A 148 -3.16 5.39 -6.73
CA LEU A 148 -3.63 4.64 -5.56
C LEU A 148 -2.47 4.11 -4.71
N LEU A 149 -1.46 3.53 -5.36
CA LEU A 149 -0.35 2.85 -4.68
C LEU A 149 0.89 3.71 -4.51
N PHE A 150 0.91 4.95 -5.02
CA PHE A 150 2.07 5.85 -4.92
C PHE A 150 2.65 5.86 -3.50
N LEU A 151 1.88 6.26 -2.49
CA LEU A 151 2.34 6.35 -1.09
C LEU A 151 2.35 5.02 -0.32
N SER A 152 2.11 3.89 -0.99
CA SER A 152 2.01 2.60 -0.32
C SER A 152 3.24 2.14 0.49
N PRO A 153 4.49 2.50 0.13
CA PRO A 153 5.65 2.22 0.96
C PRO A 153 5.62 2.85 2.36
N LEU A 154 4.92 3.97 2.54
CA LEU A 154 4.82 4.67 3.84
C LEU A 154 3.74 4.09 4.75
N TRP A 155 2.78 3.35 4.20
CA TRP A 155 1.68 2.74 4.95
C TRP A 155 2.14 1.81 6.09
N PRO A 156 3.05 0.84 5.88
CA PRO A 156 3.56 0.03 6.99
C PRO A 156 4.37 0.87 8.01
N MET A 157 5.04 1.93 7.57
CA MET A 157 5.77 2.83 8.47
C MET A 157 4.82 3.61 9.38
N ALA A 158 3.67 4.05 8.87
CA ALA A 158 2.64 4.70 9.68
C ALA A 158 2.03 3.78 10.75
N LEU A 159 2.17 2.46 10.60
CA LEU A 159 1.75 1.48 11.62
C LEU A 159 2.85 1.21 12.63
N ALA A 160 4.09 0.99 12.19
CA ALA A 160 5.20 0.63 13.09
C ALA A 160 5.86 1.83 13.78
N TYR A 161 6.02 2.95 13.07
CA TYR A 161 6.73 4.13 13.52
C TYR A 161 6.00 5.45 13.17
N PRO A 162 4.72 5.63 13.55
CA PRO A 162 3.95 6.84 13.22
C PRO A 162 4.65 8.13 13.66
N LYS A 163 5.30 8.12 14.82
CA LYS A 163 6.03 9.29 15.36
C LYS A 163 7.18 9.76 14.48
N LEU A 164 7.80 8.89 13.69
CA LEU A 164 8.87 9.31 12.78
C LEU A 164 8.32 10.17 11.63
N LEU A 165 7.12 9.83 11.14
CA LEU A 165 6.43 10.62 10.10
C LEU A 165 5.99 11.98 10.66
N GLU A 166 5.40 11.99 11.87
CA GLU A 166 5.02 13.21 12.57
C GLU A 166 6.22 14.15 12.82
N GLU A 167 7.35 13.59 13.26
CA GLU A 167 8.57 14.37 13.51
C GLU A 167 9.21 14.89 12.22
N LEU A 168 9.19 14.10 11.14
CA LEU A 168 9.63 14.54 9.82
C LEU A 168 8.78 15.73 9.34
N GLU A 169 7.46 15.60 9.40
CA GLU A 169 6.52 16.65 8.99
C GLU A 169 6.73 17.93 9.82
N LEU A 170 6.85 17.81 11.14
CA LEU A 170 7.10 18.93 12.02
C LEU A 170 8.41 19.65 11.67
N ARG A 171 9.50 18.91 11.49
CA ARG A 171 10.82 19.51 11.26
C ARG A 171 10.96 20.09 9.86
N VAL A 172 10.54 19.35 8.84
CA VAL A 172 10.75 19.74 7.44
C VAL A 172 9.70 20.76 7.00
N ILE A 173 8.41 20.46 7.21
CA ILE A 173 7.33 21.30 6.69
C ILE A 173 7.11 22.52 7.58
N HIS A 174 7.03 22.33 8.90
CA HIS A 174 6.65 23.42 9.81
C HIS A 174 7.85 24.26 10.29
N LYS A 175 9.03 23.65 10.47
CA LYS A 175 10.24 24.33 10.93
C LYS A 175 11.24 24.65 9.81
N GLY A 176 10.98 24.20 8.58
CA GLY A 176 11.83 24.49 7.42
C GLY A 176 13.24 23.87 7.50
N HIS A 177 13.42 22.82 8.30
CA HIS A 177 14.70 22.13 8.36
C HIS A 177 14.98 21.37 7.06
N SER A 178 16.26 21.16 6.76
CA SER A 178 16.68 20.36 5.60
C SER A 178 16.15 18.93 5.68
N SER A 179 15.37 18.50 4.69
CA SER A 179 14.82 17.13 4.62
C SER A 179 15.94 16.09 4.68
N LEU A 180 17.01 16.28 3.92
CA LEU A 180 18.14 15.36 3.87
C LEU A 180 18.78 15.13 5.26
N ALA A 181 18.95 16.20 6.04
CA ALA A 181 19.53 16.10 7.38
C ALA A 181 18.57 15.40 8.36
N VAL A 182 17.28 15.77 8.33
CA VAL A 182 16.25 15.20 9.19
C VAL A 182 16.02 13.72 8.87
N GLU A 183 15.96 13.34 7.60
CA GLU A 183 15.78 11.95 7.18
C GLU A 183 16.95 11.06 7.63
N LYS A 184 18.18 11.54 7.46
CA LYS A 184 19.37 10.81 7.92
C LYS A 184 19.37 10.63 9.44
N GLU A 185 18.92 11.63 10.20
CA GLU A 185 18.79 11.52 11.65
C GLU A 185 17.70 10.51 12.06
N LEU A 186 16.49 10.67 11.51
CA LEU A 186 15.31 9.88 11.88
C LEU A 186 15.40 8.44 11.36
N PHE A 187 15.63 8.26 10.06
CA PHE A 187 15.57 6.96 9.39
C PHE A 187 16.94 6.34 9.14
N GLY A 188 18.03 7.11 9.21
CA GLY A 188 19.38 6.63 8.81
C GLY A 188 19.60 6.53 7.31
N VAL A 189 18.54 6.70 6.51
CA VAL A 189 18.50 6.60 5.05
C VAL A 189 17.65 7.74 4.49
N ASN A 190 17.76 8.03 3.20
CA ASN A 190 16.83 8.93 2.52
C ASN A 190 15.45 8.26 2.40
N LEU A 191 14.38 9.01 2.63
CA LEU A 191 13.04 8.45 2.67
C LEU A 191 12.53 8.05 1.27
N LEU A 192 12.85 8.82 0.23
CA LEU A 192 12.47 8.48 -1.15
C LEU A 192 13.22 7.23 -1.64
N GLU A 193 14.50 7.11 -1.33
CA GLU A 193 15.28 5.88 -1.60
C GLU A 193 14.67 4.66 -0.91
N LEU A 194 14.22 4.80 0.34
CA LEU A 194 13.52 3.73 1.04
C LEU A 194 12.19 3.37 0.37
N CYS A 195 11.39 4.37 -0.01
CA CYS A 195 10.12 4.12 -0.69
C CYS A 195 10.33 3.43 -2.04
N LEU A 196 11.32 3.85 -2.82
CA LEU A 196 11.71 3.22 -4.07
C LEU A 196 12.14 1.76 -3.85
N ALA A 197 13.07 1.53 -2.91
CA ALA A 197 13.56 0.19 -2.60
C ALA A 197 12.43 -0.77 -2.19
N LEU A 198 11.46 -0.28 -1.42
CA LEU A 198 10.31 -1.08 -1.00
C LEU A 198 9.33 -1.34 -2.16
N ALA A 199 9.06 -0.33 -3.01
CA ALA A 199 8.21 -0.50 -4.19
C ALA A 199 8.82 -1.47 -5.22
N GLU A 200 10.14 -1.44 -5.40
CA GLU A 200 10.88 -2.39 -6.23
C GLU A 200 10.88 -3.79 -5.62
N PHE A 201 11.12 -3.90 -4.31
CA PHE A 201 11.08 -5.17 -3.58
C PHE A 201 9.71 -5.84 -3.75
N TRP A 202 8.63 -5.09 -3.59
CA TRP A 202 7.24 -5.53 -3.82
C TRP A 202 6.87 -5.74 -5.28
N ARG A 203 7.79 -5.42 -6.21
CA ARG A 203 7.59 -5.48 -7.65
C ARG A 203 6.31 -4.76 -8.08
N LEU A 204 6.03 -3.59 -7.50
CA LEU A 204 4.87 -2.78 -7.88
C LEU A 204 4.99 -2.31 -9.34
N PRO A 205 3.87 -2.00 -10.02
CA PRO A 205 3.89 -1.53 -11.41
C PRO A 205 4.89 -0.39 -11.63
N ILE A 206 5.51 -0.36 -12.80
CA ILE A 206 6.56 0.62 -13.15
C ILE A 206 6.16 2.09 -12.91
N TRP A 207 4.89 2.41 -13.05
CA TRP A 207 4.37 3.77 -12.82
C TRP A 207 4.33 4.18 -11.35
N VAL A 208 4.35 3.20 -10.44
CA VAL A 208 4.53 3.44 -9.00
C VAL A 208 5.99 3.72 -8.70
N THR A 209 6.91 2.88 -9.20
CA THR A 209 8.35 3.03 -8.90
C THR A 209 8.94 4.28 -9.54
N ARG A 210 8.53 4.66 -10.75
CA ARG A 210 8.95 5.91 -11.41
C ARG A 210 8.51 7.20 -10.72
N GLY A 211 7.61 7.12 -9.74
CA GLY A 211 7.19 8.28 -8.97
C GLY A 211 8.20 8.72 -7.90
N TYR A 212 9.20 7.89 -7.62
CA TYR A 212 10.27 8.12 -6.66
C TYR A 212 11.58 8.47 -7.36
#